data_AF-D8SSM0-F1
#
_entry.id   AF-D8SSM0-F1
#
_cell.length_a   1.000
_cell.length_b   1.000
_cell.length_c   1.000
_cell.angle_alpha   90.00
_cell.angle_beta   90.00
_cell.angle_gamma   90.00
#
_symmetry.space_group_name_H-M   'P 1'
#
loop_
_entity.id
_entity.type
_entity.pdbx_description
1 polymer ?
#
loop_
_entity_poly.entity_id
_entity_poly.type
_entity_poly.pdbx_seq_one_letter_code
_entity_poly.pdbx_strand_id
1 'polypeptide(L)'
;MPLCIGHLVEVIDGDHAIVLWEHTPRYIRIQSTVNRELLKPGSSVGVNRHSLALMDVLPLEVDSSVSILTDSLRPEVTYAEIGGLEIQKQEIREAVELPLTHPELYRQLGVDPPKGVLLYGAPGTGKTMLVKAVVHHTSAAFIRVVAPEFVQKYLGELDGFDQCLNVKVIMATNRADTLDPALLRPGRLDRKIEFPYPDRREKRLIFQVCTSKMNLSDEVDFEDFISRPDKITAAEISAVCQEAGMQAVRKNRCQGLREGV
;
A
#
# COMPACT_ATOMS: atom_id res chain seq x y z
N MET A 1 -3.29 33.09 -21.37
CA MET A 1 -4.57 33.60 -20.82
C MET A 1 -4.56 33.36 -19.32
N PRO A 2 -5.01 34.28 -18.45
CA PRO A 2 -4.96 34.09 -17.00
C PRO A 2 -6.07 33.12 -16.59
N LEU A 3 -5.75 31.83 -16.66
CA LEU A 3 -6.57 30.74 -16.14
C LEU A 3 -6.41 30.68 -14.63
N CYS A 4 -7.47 30.36 -13.91
CA CYS A 4 -7.48 30.12 -12.48
C CYS A 4 -8.07 28.77 -12.16
N ILE A 5 -7.61 28.22 -11.04
CA ILE A 5 -8.10 26.97 -10.52
C ILE A 5 -9.19 27.29 -9.50
N GLY A 6 -10.35 26.67 -9.67
CA GLY A 6 -11.44 26.69 -8.70
C GLY A 6 -12.01 25.29 -8.50
N HIS A 7 -12.88 25.13 -7.50
CA HIS A 7 -13.57 23.88 -7.23
C HIS A 7 -15.05 24.00 -7.59
N LEU A 8 -15.55 23.08 -8.39
CA LEU A 8 -16.97 22.99 -8.73
C LEU A 8 -17.77 22.66 -7.47
N VAL A 9 -18.74 23.49 -7.11
CA VAL A 9 -19.66 23.22 -5.99
C VAL A 9 -20.84 22.42 -6.51
N GLU A 10 -21.55 22.97 -7.49
CA GLU A 10 -22.71 22.33 -8.11
C GLU A 10 -22.93 22.87 -9.53
N VAL A 11 -23.60 22.07 -10.34
CA VAL A 11 -24.10 22.47 -11.66
C VAL A 11 -25.57 22.83 -11.49
N ILE A 12 -25.94 24.08 -11.81
CA ILE A 12 -27.31 24.56 -11.60
C ILE A 12 -28.19 24.16 -12.78
N ASP A 13 -27.68 24.36 -14.00
CA ASP A 13 -28.40 24.09 -15.25
C ASP A 13 -27.43 23.57 -16.33
N GLY A 14 -27.89 23.47 -17.58
CA GLY A 14 -27.07 22.97 -18.69
C GLY A 14 -25.90 23.87 -19.11
N ASP A 15 -25.91 25.14 -18.71
CA ASP A 15 -25.00 26.19 -19.18
C ASP A 15 -24.29 26.95 -18.05
N HIS A 16 -24.62 26.67 -16.78
CA HIS A 16 -24.13 27.40 -15.61
C HIS A 16 -23.80 26.49 -14.43
N ALA A 17 -22.76 26.88 -13.71
CA ALA A 17 -22.29 26.20 -12.52
C ALA A 17 -21.84 27.20 -11.45
N ILE A 18 -21.88 26.77 -10.19
CA ILE A 18 -21.23 27.49 -9.08
C ILE A 18 -19.84 26.91 -8.90
N VAL A 19 -18.83 27.78 -8.97
CA VAL A 19 -17.44 27.43 -8.68
C VAL A 19 -16.92 28.27 -7.53
N LEU A 20 -16.24 27.61 -6.60
CA LEU A 20 -15.51 28.24 -5.51
C LEU A 20 -14.09 28.57 -6.00
N TRP A 21 -13.77 29.85 -6.08
CA TRP A 21 -12.41 30.33 -6.39
C TRP A 21 -12.01 31.38 -5.34
N GLU A 22 -10.81 31.22 -4.75
CA GLU A 22 -10.32 32.05 -3.63
C GLU A 22 -11.33 32.14 -2.47
N HIS A 23 -11.99 31.01 -2.15
CA HIS A 23 -13.05 30.90 -1.14
C HIS A 23 -14.31 31.75 -1.41
N THR A 24 -14.44 32.33 -2.61
CA THR A 24 -15.66 33.05 -3.02
C THR A 24 -16.46 32.20 -4.01
N PRO A 25 -17.74 31.89 -3.72
CA PRO A 25 -18.58 31.21 -4.68
C PRO A 25 -18.94 32.17 -5.81
N ARG A 26 -18.77 31.74 -7.05
CA ARG A 26 -19.11 32.52 -8.24
C ARG A 26 -19.95 31.70 -9.19
N TYR A 27 -20.98 32.35 -9.71
CA TYR A 27 -21.80 31.82 -10.79
C TYR A 27 -21.07 32.02 -12.11
N ILE A 28 -20.76 30.93 -12.80
CA ILE A 28 -19.97 30.95 -14.04
C ILE A 28 -20.70 30.20 -15.16
N ARG A 29 -20.42 30.61 -16.40
CA ARG A 29 -20.95 29.94 -17.60
C ARG A 29 -20.05 28.78 -18.01
N ILE A 30 -20.64 27.63 -18.36
CA ILE A 30 -19.94 26.46 -18.88
C ILE A 30 -19.70 26.66 -20.38
N GLN A 31 -18.44 26.59 -20.84
CA GLN A 31 -18.18 26.59 -22.27
C GLN A 31 -18.59 25.26 -22.92
N SER A 32 -19.08 25.33 -24.16
CA SER A 32 -19.51 24.15 -24.94
C SER A 32 -18.39 23.16 -25.23
N THR A 33 -17.13 23.58 -25.10
CA THR A 33 -15.93 22.75 -25.27
C THR A 33 -15.69 21.81 -24.09
N VAL A 34 -16.31 22.05 -22.95
CA VAL A 34 -16.10 21.27 -21.72
C VAL A 34 -16.92 19.99 -21.78
N ASN A 35 -16.28 18.86 -21.48
CA ASN A 35 -17.00 17.60 -21.31
C ASN A 35 -17.85 17.62 -20.02
N ARG A 36 -19.16 17.71 -20.19
CA ARG A 36 -20.14 17.80 -19.10
C ARG A 36 -20.20 16.54 -18.23
N GLU A 37 -19.84 15.37 -18.76
CA GLU A 37 -19.85 14.10 -18.01
C GLU A 37 -18.80 14.08 -16.89
N LEU A 38 -17.77 14.92 -16.99
CA LEU A 38 -16.69 15.03 -16.01
C LEU A 38 -17.00 16.06 -14.91
N LEU A 39 -18.08 16.84 -15.04
CA LEU A 39 -18.45 17.88 -14.06
C LEU A 39 -19.18 17.26 -12.86
N LYS A 40 -18.41 16.80 -11.87
CA LYS A 40 -18.92 16.34 -10.58
C LYS A 40 -18.65 17.37 -9.48
N PRO A 41 -19.59 17.60 -8.53
CA PRO A 41 -19.31 18.37 -7.32
C PRO A 41 -17.97 17.98 -6.69
N GLY A 42 -17.14 18.98 -6.38
CA GLY A 42 -15.78 18.84 -5.85
C GLY A 42 -14.66 18.80 -6.89
N SER A 43 -14.96 18.71 -8.19
CA SER A 43 -13.93 18.64 -9.24
C SER A 43 -13.14 19.96 -9.36
N SER A 44 -11.83 19.86 -9.57
CA SER A 44 -11.00 21.02 -9.92
C SER A 44 -11.28 21.45 -11.35
N VAL A 45 -11.55 22.74 -11.56
CA VAL A 45 -11.92 23.30 -12.86
C VAL A 45 -11.08 24.52 -13.19
N GLY A 46 -10.74 24.67 -14.47
CA GLY A 46 -10.07 25.84 -15.03
C GLY A 46 -11.10 26.92 -15.36
N VAL A 47 -11.01 28.07 -14.69
CA VAL A 47 -11.89 29.21 -14.89
C VAL A 47 -11.10 30.39 -15.46
N ASN A 48 -11.65 31.07 -16.45
CA ASN A 48 -11.07 32.32 -16.93
C ASN A 48 -11.47 33.49 -16.01
N ARG A 49 -10.48 34.22 -15.47
CA ARG A 49 -10.69 35.36 -14.56
C ARG A 49 -11.57 36.46 -15.14
N HIS A 50 -11.48 36.72 -16.45
CA HIS A 50 -12.12 37.86 -17.10
C HIS A 50 -13.51 37.54 -17.61
N SER A 51 -13.69 36.37 -18.23
CA SER A 51 -14.96 35.99 -18.83
C SER A 51 -15.89 35.21 -17.91
N LEU A 52 -15.44 34.89 -16.68
CA LEU A 52 -16.17 34.06 -15.71
C LEU A 52 -16.77 32.81 -16.37
N ALA A 53 -15.93 32.15 -17.17
CA ALA A 53 -16.33 30.97 -17.92
C ALA A 53 -15.46 29.79 -17.51
N LEU A 54 -16.12 28.64 -17.31
CA LEU A 54 -15.49 27.34 -17.13
C LEU A 54 -14.93 26.91 -18.48
N MET A 55 -13.60 26.81 -18.55
CA MET A 55 -12.85 26.53 -19.77
C MET A 55 -12.53 25.05 -19.91
N ASP A 56 -12.17 24.39 -18.79
CA ASP A 56 -11.81 22.98 -18.78
C ASP A 56 -12.02 22.36 -17.40
N VAL A 57 -12.18 21.03 -17.36
CA VAL A 57 -12.11 20.25 -16.13
C VAL A 57 -10.67 19.81 -15.97
N LEU A 58 -10.03 20.23 -14.89
CA LEU A 58 -8.67 19.78 -14.59
C LEU A 58 -8.75 18.32 -14.14
N PRO A 59 -7.78 17.47 -14.51
CA PRO A 59 -7.73 16.12 -13.98
C PRO A 59 -7.78 16.19 -12.45
N LEU A 60 -8.52 15.27 -11.84
CA LEU A 60 -8.63 15.16 -10.38
C LEU A 60 -7.23 15.31 -9.80
N GLU A 61 -7.06 16.26 -8.88
CA GLU A 61 -5.86 16.32 -8.06
C GLU A 61 -5.82 15.01 -7.28
N VAL A 62 -5.07 14.04 -7.82
CA VAL A 62 -4.77 12.83 -7.09
C VAL A 62 -4.02 13.29 -5.87
N ASP A 63 -4.63 13.12 -4.71
CA ASP A 63 -4.01 13.44 -3.43
C ASP A 63 -2.59 12.84 -3.44
N SER A 64 -1.58 13.66 -3.09
CA SER A 64 -0.18 13.21 -3.03
C SER A 64 0.03 11.96 -2.18
N SER A 65 -0.90 11.65 -1.27
CA SER A 65 -0.92 10.44 -0.46
C SER A 65 -1.33 9.16 -1.22
N VAL A 66 -1.95 9.30 -2.40
CA VAL A 66 -2.42 8.21 -3.26
C VAL A 66 -1.44 8.02 -4.42
N SER A 67 -0.77 6.88 -4.41
CA SER A 67 0.12 6.48 -5.50
C SER A 67 -0.43 5.22 -6.16
N ILE A 68 -0.78 5.33 -7.45
CA ILE A 68 -1.12 4.17 -8.27
C ILE A 68 0.20 3.55 -8.71
N LEU A 69 0.48 2.32 -8.29
CA LEU A 69 1.63 1.57 -8.78
C LEU A 69 1.31 1.08 -10.19
N THR A 70 1.86 1.77 -11.18
CA THR A 70 1.94 1.27 -12.55
C THR A 70 2.89 0.08 -12.63
N ASP A 71 2.79 -0.72 -13.70
CA ASP A 71 3.57 -1.97 -13.86
C ASP A 71 5.09 -1.77 -13.72
N SER A 72 5.59 -0.58 -14.10
CA SER A 72 6.99 -0.17 -13.97
C SER A 72 7.47 0.08 -12.54
N LEU A 73 6.56 0.22 -11.56
CA LEU A 73 6.86 0.52 -10.15
C LEU A 73 6.59 -0.69 -9.24
N ARG A 74 6.36 -1.88 -9.81
CA ARG A 74 6.15 -3.10 -9.02
C ARG A 74 7.41 -3.44 -8.23
N PRO A 75 7.28 -3.72 -6.93
CA PRO A 75 8.42 -4.14 -6.11
C PRO A 75 8.95 -5.51 -6.56
N GLU A 76 10.26 -5.69 -6.57
CA GLU A 76 10.93 -6.95 -6.93
C GLU A 76 10.91 -8.02 -5.81
N VAL A 77 10.39 -7.65 -4.64
CA VAL A 77 10.42 -8.52 -3.45
C VAL A 77 9.48 -9.70 -3.67
N THR A 78 9.99 -10.92 -3.48
CA THR A 78 9.20 -12.17 -3.57
C THR A 78 8.99 -12.80 -2.20
N TYR A 79 8.10 -13.80 -2.09
CA TYR A 79 7.92 -14.55 -0.84
C TYR A 79 9.18 -15.29 -0.37
N ALA A 80 10.11 -15.59 -1.28
CA ALA A 80 11.39 -16.22 -0.96
C ALA A 80 12.35 -15.25 -0.24
N GLU A 81 12.18 -13.94 -0.45
CA GLU A 81 12.92 -12.90 0.26
C GLU A 81 12.34 -12.59 1.65
N ILE A 82 11.35 -13.36 2.12
CA ILE A 82 10.76 -13.21 3.46
C ILE A 82 11.06 -14.48 4.26
N GLY A 83 11.94 -14.36 5.25
CA GLY A 83 12.25 -15.46 6.16
C GLY A 83 11.13 -15.71 7.18
N GLY A 84 10.63 -16.95 7.26
CA GLY A 84 9.58 -17.33 8.21
C GLY A 84 8.18 -16.84 7.84
N LEU A 85 7.31 -16.65 8.84
CA LEU A 85 5.93 -16.15 8.67
C LEU A 85 5.04 -17.03 7.76
N GLU A 86 5.25 -18.35 7.76
CA GLU A 86 4.52 -19.25 6.85
C GLU A 86 2.99 -19.22 7.08
N ILE A 87 2.56 -19.06 8.33
CA ILE A 87 1.14 -18.91 8.66
C ILE A 87 0.58 -17.62 8.04
N GLN A 88 1.26 -16.49 8.23
CA GLN A 88 0.84 -15.19 7.73
C GLN A 88 0.89 -15.12 6.19
N LYS A 89 1.88 -15.76 5.57
CA LYS A 89 1.97 -15.93 4.11
C LYS A 89 0.78 -16.73 3.60
N GLN A 90 0.41 -17.83 4.25
CA GLN A 90 -0.75 -18.61 3.83
C GLN A 90 -2.05 -17.81 3.98
N GLU A 91 -2.25 -17.15 5.11
CA GLU A 91 -3.46 -16.36 5.37
C GLU A 91 -3.65 -15.22 4.36
N ILE A 92 -2.57 -14.50 4.00
CA ILE A 92 -2.68 -13.40 3.03
C ILE A 92 -2.95 -13.93 1.62
N ARG A 93 -2.39 -15.09 1.26
CA ARG A 93 -2.63 -15.73 -0.05
C ARG A 93 -4.07 -16.19 -0.17
N GLU A 94 -4.62 -16.83 0.86
CA GLU A 94 -6.02 -17.25 0.89
C GLU A 94 -6.99 -16.06 0.88
N ALA A 95 -6.62 -14.94 1.51
CA ALA A 95 -7.49 -13.78 1.58
C ALA A 95 -7.44 -12.89 0.33
N VAL A 96 -6.29 -12.84 -0.36
CA VAL A 96 -6.06 -11.92 -1.49
C VAL A 96 -5.82 -12.66 -2.80
N GLU A 97 -4.84 -13.55 -2.87
CA GLU A 97 -4.45 -14.22 -4.13
C GLU A 97 -5.50 -15.21 -4.60
N LEU A 98 -6.04 -16.04 -3.70
CA LEU A 98 -6.98 -17.10 -4.04
C LEU A 98 -8.30 -16.58 -4.64
N PRO A 99 -8.96 -15.54 -4.08
CA PRO A 99 -10.15 -14.95 -4.69
C PRO A 99 -9.89 -14.30 -6.06
N LEU A 100 -8.67 -13.81 -6.30
CA LEU A 100 -8.31 -13.15 -7.56
C LEU A 100 -7.94 -14.17 -8.65
N THR A 101 -7.32 -15.28 -8.27
CA THR A 101 -6.86 -16.32 -9.20
C THR A 101 -7.92 -17.38 -9.50
N HIS A 102 -8.74 -17.76 -8.50
CA HIS A 102 -9.72 -18.85 -8.58
C HIS A 102 -11.10 -18.42 -8.03
N PRO A 103 -11.77 -17.41 -8.63
CA PRO A 103 -13.06 -16.92 -8.16
C PRO A 103 -14.18 -17.98 -8.26
N GLU A 104 -14.05 -18.97 -9.14
CA GLU A 104 -15.01 -20.06 -9.32
C GLU A 104 -15.18 -20.94 -8.08
N LEU A 105 -14.13 -21.13 -7.27
CA LEU A 105 -14.21 -21.91 -6.03
C LEU A 105 -15.21 -21.30 -5.05
N TYR A 106 -15.19 -19.98 -4.92
CA TYR A 106 -16.11 -19.23 -4.06
C TYR A 106 -17.54 -19.29 -4.58
N ARG A 107 -17.74 -19.17 -5.91
CA ARG A 107 -19.07 -19.29 -6.53
C ARG A 107 -19.69 -20.67 -6.36
N GLN A 108 -18.89 -21.73 -6.51
CA GLN A 108 -19.36 -23.11 -6.33
C GLN A 108 -19.76 -23.41 -4.89
N LEU A 109 -19.01 -22.87 -3.93
CA LEU A 109 -19.30 -23.02 -2.50
C LEU A 109 -20.41 -22.09 -2.01
N GLY A 110 -20.78 -21.06 -2.79
CA GLY A 110 -21.77 -20.06 -2.40
C GLY A 110 -21.32 -19.20 -1.22
N VAL A 111 -20.01 -19.00 -1.07
CA VAL A 111 -19.42 -18.21 0.02
C VAL A 111 -18.75 -16.96 -0.52
N ASP A 112 -18.95 -15.84 0.16
CA ASP A 112 -18.32 -14.58 -0.21
C ASP A 112 -16.84 -14.59 0.21
N PRO A 113 -15.91 -14.20 -0.69
CA PRO A 113 -14.52 -14.03 -0.32
C PRO A 113 -14.35 -12.84 0.64
N PRO A 114 -13.33 -12.85 1.51
CA PRO A 114 -13.08 -11.74 2.43
C PRO A 114 -12.84 -10.43 1.66
N LYS A 115 -13.41 -9.33 2.14
CA LYS A 115 -13.29 -8.00 1.50
C LYS A 115 -11.96 -7.32 1.80
N GLY A 116 -11.51 -7.45 3.05
CA GLY A 116 -10.31 -6.76 3.53
C GLY A 116 -9.48 -7.57 4.51
N VAL A 117 -8.18 -7.26 4.52
CA VAL A 117 -7.17 -7.87 5.40
C VAL A 117 -6.50 -6.79 6.22
N LEU A 118 -6.44 -6.98 7.53
CA LEU A 118 -5.73 -6.14 8.48
C LEU A 118 -4.45 -6.84 8.95
N LEU A 119 -3.29 -6.27 8.65
CA LEU A 119 -1.98 -6.70 9.14
C LEU A 119 -1.62 -5.85 10.36
N TYR A 120 -1.33 -6.49 11.50
CA TYR A 120 -0.96 -5.78 12.72
C TYR A 120 0.17 -6.47 13.49
N GLY A 121 0.90 -5.72 14.32
CA GLY A 121 1.98 -6.23 15.17
C GLY A 121 3.09 -5.19 15.37
N ALA A 122 4.17 -5.57 16.06
CA ALA A 122 5.29 -4.67 16.33
C ALA A 122 5.91 -4.07 15.05
N PRO A 123 6.42 -2.82 15.08
CA PRO A 123 7.15 -2.27 13.93
C PRO A 123 8.35 -3.16 13.57
N GLY A 124 8.70 -3.25 12.29
CA GLY A 124 9.87 -4.01 11.84
C GLY A 124 9.67 -5.53 11.70
N THR A 125 8.46 -6.07 11.90
CA THR A 125 8.16 -7.50 11.71
C THR A 125 7.90 -7.94 10.27
N GLY A 126 8.00 -7.03 9.29
CA GLY A 126 7.90 -7.40 7.86
C GLY A 126 6.52 -7.23 7.21
N LYS A 127 5.53 -6.60 7.87
CA LYS A 127 4.20 -6.30 7.30
C LYS A 127 4.26 -5.70 5.89
N THR A 128 5.02 -4.61 5.72
CA THR A 128 5.18 -3.94 4.42
C THR A 128 5.90 -4.81 3.40
N MET A 129 6.84 -5.65 3.84
CA MET A 129 7.57 -6.56 2.95
C MET A 129 6.65 -7.67 2.43
N LEU A 130 5.77 -8.21 3.27
CA LEU A 130 4.76 -9.19 2.86
C LEU A 130 3.81 -8.60 1.81
N VAL A 131 3.31 -7.38 2.02
CA VAL A 131 2.46 -6.71 1.03
C VAL A 131 3.18 -6.53 -0.29
N LYS A 132 4.46 -6.11 -0.28
CA LYS A 132 5.26 -6.02 -1.51
C LYS A 132 5.35 -7.36 -2.24
N ALA A 133 5.53 -8.47 -1.52
CA ALA A 133 5.56 -9.80 -2.13
C ALA A 133 4.22 -10.23 -2.75
N VAL A 134 3.09 -9.89 -2.12
CA VAL A 134 1.75 -10.11 -2.69
C VAL A 134 1.59 -9.32 -3.99
N VAL A 135 2.03 -8.06 -4.00
CA VAL A 135 1.96 -7.19 -5.19
C VAL A 135 2.81 -7.72 -6.33
N HIS A 136 3.97 -8.30 -6.03
CA HIS A 136 4.83 -8.91 -7.04
C HIS A 136 4.18 -10.14 -7.69
N HIS A 137 3.53 -11.01 -6.90
CA HIS A 137 2.90 -12.23 -7.41
C HIS A 137 1.54 -12.00 -8.07
N THR A 138 0.81 -10.94 -7.70
CA THR A 138 -0.52 -10.68 -8.22
C THR A 138 -0.45 -9.73 -9.42
N SER A 139 -1.13 -10.06 -10.52
CA SER A 139 -1.22 -9.21 -11.71
C SER A 139 -2.18 -8.02 -11.58
N ALA A 140 -2.78 -7.82 -10.40
CA ALA A 140 -3.76 -6.76 -10.16
C ALA A 140 -3.13 -5.36 -10.19
N ALA A 141 -3.96 -4.35 -10.46
CA ALA A 141 -3.58 -2.96 -10.25
C ALA A 141 -3.45 -2.70 -8.75
N PHE A 142 -2.35 -2.06 -8.32
CA PHE A 142 -2.13 -1.78 -6.91
C PHE A 142 -2.16 -0.28 -6.64
N ILE A 143 -2.95 0.11 -5.65
CA ILE A 143 -3.06 1.49 -5.20
C ILE A 143 -2.47 1.54 -3.79
N ARG A 144 -1.34 2.22 -3.65
CA ARG A 144 -0.72 2.45 -2.35
C ARG A 144 -1.17 3.80 -1.83
N VAL A 145 -1.83 3.77 -0.67
CA VAL A 145 -2.19 4.98 0.06
C VAL A 145 -1.41 5.03 1.37
N VAL A 146 -0.73 6.14 1.62
CA VAL A 146 -0.01 6.39 2.88
C VAL A 146 -0.64 7.59 3.55
N ALA A 147 -1.52 7.37 4.52
CA ALA A 147 -2.14 8.48 5.23
C ALA A 147 -2.64 8.08 6.63
N PRO A 148 -2.39 8.90 7.66
CA PRO A 148 -2.96 8.73 8.99
C PRO A 148 -4.49 8.91 9.04
N GLU A 149 -5.05 9.71 8.14
CA GLU A 149 -6.46 10.17 8.18
C GLU A 149 -7.35 9.60 7.05
N PHE A 150 -6.75 9.06 5.98
CA PHE A 150 -7.46 8.55 4.80
C PHE A 150 -8.35 7.33 5.11
N VAL A 151 -8.00 6.58 6.14
CA VAL A 151 -8.65 5.33 6.53
C VAL A 151 -10.09 5.59 6.97
N GLN A 152 -10.37 6.58 7.84
CA GLN A 152 -11.72 6.78 8.38
C GLN A 152 -12.73 7.28 7.34
N LYS A 153 -12.28 8.12 6.40
CA LYS A 153 -13.19 8.77 5.43
C LYS A 153 -13.70 7.79 4.36
N TYR A 154 -12.83 6.92 3.85
CA TYR A 154 -13.16 6.07 2.70
C TYR A 154 -13.51 4.62 3.07
N LEU A 155 -13.18 4.12 4.28
CA LEU A 155 -13.68 2.80 4.73
C LEU A 155 -15.19 2.78 4.96
N GLY A 156 -15.81 3.92 5.30
CA GLY A 156 -17.27 4.02 5.35
C GLY A 156 -17.93 3.86 3.98
N GLU A 157 -17.23 4.27 2.91
CA GLU A 157 -17.68 4.09 1.53
C GLU A 157 -17.50 2.65 1.03
N LEU A 158 -16.62 1.83 1.65
CA LEU A 158 -16.47 0.39 1.34
C LEU A 158 -17.75 -0.42 1.53
N ASP A 159 -18.64 0.02 2.41
CA ASP A 159 -19.95 -0.63 2.60
C ASP A 159 -20.91 -0.36 1.42
N GLY A 160 -20.68 0.72 0.66
CA GLY A 160 -21.48 1.12 -0.51
C GLY A 160 -20.96 0.59 -1.85
N PHE A 161 -19.78 -0.04 -1.88
CA PHE A 161 -19.34 -0.75 -3.07
C PHE A 161 -20.07 -2.08 -3.18
N ASP A 162 -20.75 -2.29 -4.32
CA ASP A 162 -21.34 -3.57 -4.66
C ASP A 162 -20.28 -4.68 -4.56
N GLN A 163 -20.68 -5.84 -4.03
CA GLN A 163 -19.84 -7.05 -3.91
C GLN A 163 -19.25 -7.51 -5.26
N CYS A 164 -19.74 -6.97 -6.38
CA CYS A 164 -19.27 -7.24 -7.74
C CYS A 164 -17.90 -6.65 -8.08
N LEU A 165 -17.35 -5.74 -7.27
CA LEU A 165 -16.05 -5.14 -7.55
C LEU A 165 -14.92 -6.03 -6.98
N ASN A 166 -14.04 -6.49 -7.88
CA ASN A 166 -12.85 -7.30 -7.59
C ASN A 166 -11.75 -6.48 -6.88
N VAL A 167 -12.11 -5.65 -5.90
CA VAL A 167 -11.19 -4.81 -5.14
C VAL A 167 -10.92 -5.49 -3.80
N LYS A 168 -9.64 -5.68 -3.48
CA LYS A 168 -9.18 -6.19 -2.20
C LYS A 168 -8.45 -5.10 -1.44
N VAL A 169 -8.78 -4.92 -0.17
CA VAL A 169 -8.17 -3.90 0.69
C VAL A 169 -7.19 -4.57 1.64
N ILE A 170 -5.94 -4.13 1.64
CA ILE A 170 -4.94 -4.53 2.63
C ILE A 170 -4.58 -3.30 3.46
N MET A 171 -4.79 -3.39 4.77
CA MET A 171 -4.44 -2.36 5.72
C MET A 171 -3.31 -2.86 6.62
N ALA A 172 -2.29 -2.05 6.87
CA ALA A 172 -1.20 -2.39 7.79
C ALA A 172 -1.08 -1.33 8.88
N THR A 173 -1.04 -1.74 10.15
CA THR A 173 -0.83 -0.84 11.29
C THR A 173 0.18 -1.43 12.28
N ASN A 174 0.90 -0.57 13.00
CA ASN A 174 1.71 -0.97 14.15
C ASN A 174 0.95 -0.80 15.48
N ARG A 175 -0.25 -0.19 15.45
CA ARG A 175 -1.06 0.19 16.63
C ARG A 175 -2.50 -0.25 16.44
N ALA A 176 -2.75 -1.55 16.58
CA ALA A 176 -4.10 -2.12 16.45
C ALA A 176 -5.06 -1.63 17.54
N ASP A 177 -4.52 -1.27 18.72
CA ASP A 177 -5.23 -0.67 19.84
C ASP A 177 -5.89 0.69 19.50
N THR A 178 -5.30 1.42 18.56
CA THR A 178 -5.80 2.75 18.14
C THR A 178 -6.81 2.70 17.00
N LEU A 179 -7.11 1.53 16.45
CA LEU A 179 -8.05 1.39 15.35
C LEU A 179 -9.50 1.52 15.84
N ASP A 180 -10.32 2.19 15.05
CA ASP A 180 -11.76 2.25 15.29
C ASP A 180 -12.37 0.82 15.20
N PRO A 181 -13.02 0.32 16.26
CA PRO A 181 -13.69 -0.98 16.25
C PRO A 181 -14.74 -1.13 15.14
N ALA A 182 -15.28 -0.03 14.61
CA ALA A 182 -16.18 -0.06 13.47
C ALA A 182 -15.53 -0.65 12.21
N LEU A 183 -14.21 -0.49 12.03
CA LEU A 183 -13.47 -1.08 10.91
C LEU A 183 -13.29 -2.60 11.05
N LEU A 184 -13.36 -3.09 12.28
CA LEU A 184 -13.15 -4.50 12.64
C LEU A 184 -14.43 -5.34 12.55
N ARG A 185 -15.56 -4.73 12.18
CA ARG A 185 -16.84 -5.42 12.00
C ARG A 185 -16.80 -6.29 10.74
N PRO A 186 -17.47 -7.46 10.75
CA PRO A 186 -17.62 -8.29 9.56
C PRO A 186 -18.20 -7.50 8.39
N GLY A 187 -17.70 -7.75 7.18
CA GLY A 187 -18.05 -7.02 5.95
C GLY A 187 -17.10 -5.88 5.58
N ARG A 188 -16.05 -5.65 6.38
CA ARG A 188 -15.02 -4.62 6.14
C ARG A 188 -13.61 -5.23 6.15
N LEU A 189 -13.00 -5.38 7.34
CA LEU A 189 -11.71 -6.04 7.53
C LEU A 189 -11.94 -7.43 8.16
N ASP A 190 -12.36 -8.36 7.31
CA ASP A 190 -12.78 -9.71 7.73
C ASP A 190 -11.61 -10.55 8.27
N ARG A 191 -10.42 -10.37 7.72
CA ARG A 191 -9.22 -11.10 8.11
C ARG A 191 -8.26 -10.22 8.90
N LYS A 192 -7.76 -10.73 10.02
CA LYS A 192 -6.83 -10.05 10.92
C LYS A 192 -5.61 -10.96 11.09
N ILE A 193 -4.49 -10.52 10.54
CA ILE A 193 -3.24 -11.29 10.51
C ILE A 193 -2.27 -10.62 11.49
N GLU A 194 -1.92 -11.35 12.54
CA GLU A 194 -0.95 -10.91 13.54
C GLU A 194 0.48 -11.25 13.11
N PHE A 195 1.38 -10.29 13.28
CA PHE A 195 2.81 -10.43 13.07
C PHE A 195 3.52 -10.48 14.43
N PRO A 196 3.81 -11.68 14.95
CA PRO A 196 4.53 -11.86 16.19
C PRO A 196 6.02 -11.52 16.03
N TYR A 197 6.74 -11.57 17.14
CA TYR A 197 8.20 -11.59 17.11
C TYR A 197 8.68 -12.95 16.57
N PRO A 198 9.78 -12.97 15.78
CA PRO A 198 10.26 -14.21 15.18
C PRO A 198 10.78 -15.21 16.23
N ASP A 199 10.36 -16.46 16.09
CA ASP A 199 10.86 -17.58 16.89
C ASP A 199 12.31 -17.95 16.53
N ARG A 200 12.96 -18.80 17.34
CA ARG A 200 14.34 -19.27 17.08
C ARG A 200 14.55 -19.81 15.66
N ARG A 201 13.57 -20.55 15.14
CA ARG A 201 13.60 -21.09 13.77
C ARG A 201 13.45 -19.98 12.73
N GLU A 202 12.54 -19.04 12.95
CA GLU A 202 12.29 -17.92 12.04
C GLU A 202 13.45 -16.94 12.02
N LYS A 203 14.05 -16.63 13.17
CA LYS A 203 15.30 -15.85 13.27
C LYS A 203 16.37 -16.42 12.35
N ARG A 204 16.57 -17.75 12.35
CA ARG A 204 17.53 -18.41 11.46
C ARG A 204 17.21 -18.17 9.99
N LEU A 205 15.94 -18.31 9.59
CA LEU A 205 15.50 -18.05 8.22
C LEU A 205 15.70 -16.59 7.81
N ILE A 206 15.42 -15.65 8.72
CA ILE A 206 15.61 -14.21 8.47
C ILE A 206 17.10 -13.90 8.29
N PHE A 207 17.98 -14.42 9.17
CA PHE A 207 19.44 -14.27 9.00
C PHE A 207 19.91 -14.84 7.67
N GLN A 208 19.45 -16.03 7.29
CA GLN A 208 19.80 -16.67 6.02
C GLN A 208 19.36 -15.82 4.81
N VAL A 209 18.15 -15.28 4.83
CA VAL A 209 17.65 -14.42 3.75
C VAL A 209 18.40 -13.09 3.70
N CYS A 210 18.62 -12.43 4.83
CA CYS A 210 19.36 -11.16 4.89
C CYS A 210 20.81 -11.28 4.41
N THR A 211 21.44 -12.43 4.67
CA THR A 211 22.84 -12.69 4.31
C THR A 211 23.01 -13.38 2.96
N SER A 212 21.93 -13.82 2.31
CA SER A 212 21.97 -14.48 1.00
C SER A 212 22.66 -13.65 -0.09
N LYS A 213 22.66 -12.32 0.03
CA LYS A 213 23.30 -11.38 -0.89
C LYS A 213 24.73 -10.99 -0.46
N MET A 214 25.24 -11.54 0.65
CA MET A 214 26.54 -11.21 1.24
C MET A 214 27.53 -12.37 1.08
N ASN A 215 28.81 -12.05 0.88
CA ASN A 215 29.88 -13.05 0.94
C ASN A 215 30.27 -13.27 2.41
N LEU A 216 29.82 -14.40 2.97
CA LEU A 216 30.15 -14.81 4.34
C LEU A 216 31.43 -15.64 4.37
N SER A 217 32.19 -15.53 5.45
CA SER A 217 33.29 -16.44 5.77
C SER A 217 32.73 -17.69 6.46
N ASP A 218 33.40 -18.84 6.31
CA ASP A 218 33.05 -20.10 6.98
C ASP A 218 33.12 -20.01 8.51
N GLU A 219 33.77 -18.97 9.04
CA GLU A 219 33.87 -18.67 10.48
C GLU A 219 32.58 -18.07 11.07
N VAL A 220 31.63 -17.64 10.23
CA VAL A 220 30.41 -16.96 10.71
C VAL A 220 29.37 -17.99 11.14
N ASP A 221 29.12 -18.06 12.45
CA ASP A 221 28.01 -18.81 13.03
C ASP A 221 26.91 -17.88 13.57
N PHE A 222 25.67 -18.14 13.18
CA PHE A 222 24.50 -17.39 13.64
C PHE A 222 23.89 -17.96 14.92
N GLU A 223 24.31 -19.15 15.36
CA GLU A 223 23.67 -19.87 16.48
C GLU A 223 23.73 -19.07 17.79
N ASP A 224 24.81 -18.32 18.01
CA ASP A 224 24.97 -17.42 19.16
C ASP A 224 24.00 -16.24 19.16
N PHE A 225 23.57 -15.76 17.98
CA PHE A 225 22.57 -14.70 17.87
C PHE A 225 21.15 -15.25 17.97
N ILE A 226 20.94 -16.44 17.40
CA ILE A 226 19.64 -17.12 17.35
C ILE A 226 19.23 -17.66 18.73
N SER A 227 20.20 -18.16 19.51
CA SER A 227 19.97 -18.75 20.84
C SER A 227 19.63 -17.72 21.93
N ARG A 228 19.91 -16.43 21.70
CA ARG A 228 19.56 -15.37 22.65
C ARG A 228 18.05 -15.22 22.80
N PRO A 229 17.54 -15.06 24.04
CA PRO A 229 16.11 -14.88 24.31
C PRO A 229 15.59 -13.47 23.94
N ASP A 230 16.44 -12.62 23.36
CA ASP A 230 16.09 -11.24 23.00
C ASP A 230 14.96 -11.20 21.96
N LYS A 231 13.98 -10.34 22.21
CA LYS A 231 12.93 -10.01 21.25
C LYS A 231 13.51 -9.06 20.21
N ILE A 232 13.95 -9.61 19.08
CA ILE A 232 14.50 -8.86 17.96
C ILE A 232 13.57 -8.98 16.76
N THR A 233 13.38 -7.90 16.03
CA THR A 233 12.55 -7.81 14.83
C THR A 233 13.35 -8.13 13.57
N ALA A 234 12.66 -8.42 12.46
CA ALA A 234 13.33 -8.66 11.19
C ALA A 234 14.11 -7.43 10.69
N ALA A 235 13.59 -6.22 10.95
CA ALA A 235 14.28 -4.97 10.63
C ALA A 235 15.58 -4.79 11.42
N GLU A 236 15.59 -5.13 12.72
CA GLU A 236 16.80 -5.07 13.55
C GLU A 236 17.83 -6.12 13.11
N ILE A 237 17.40 -7.35 12.80
CA ILE A 237 18.31 -8.37 12.23
C ILE A 237 18.95 -7.86 10.94
N SER A 238 18.14 -7.31 10.03
CA SER A 238 18.65 -6.74 8.78
C SER A 238 19.64 -5.59 9.03
N ALA A 239 19.38 -4.73 10.02
CA ALA A 239 20.28 -3.65 10.39
C ALA A 239 21.61 -4.16 10.94
N VAL A 240 21.59 -5.22 11.76
CA VAL A 240 22.80 -5.87 12.27
C VAL A 240 23.64 -6.44 11.11
N CYS A 241 23.02 -7.16 10.17
CA CYS A 241 23.71 -7.68 8.98
C CYS A 241 24.30 -6.56 8.13
N GLN A 242 23.56 -5.46 7.93
CA GLN A 242 24.02 -4.31 7.15
C GLN A 242 25.20 -3.59 7.81
N GLU A 243 25.16 -3.39 9.12
CA GLU A 243 26.25 -2.75 9.87
C GLU A 243 27.50 -3.64 9.88
N ALA A 244 27.35 -4.96 10.01
CA ALA A 244 28.46 -5.92 9.89
C ALA A 244 29.14 -5.82 8.51
N GLY A 245 28.35 -5.74 7.43
CA GLY A 245 28.87 -5.50 6.08
C GLY A 245 29.62 -4.18 5.96
N MET A 246 29.07 -3.09 6.49
CA MET A 246 29.71 -1.77 6.48
C MET A 246 31.04 -1.78 7.25
N GLN A 247 31.12 -2.47 8.39
CA GLN A 247 32.36 -2.62 9.15
C GLN A 247 33.42 -3.42 8.38
N ALA A 248 33.01 -4.45 7.63
CA ALA A 248 33.93 -5.21 6.78
C ALA A 248 34.52 -4.34 5.66
N VAL A 249 33.69 -3.50 5.03
CA VAL A 249 34.12 -2.50 4.02
C VAL A 249 35.10 -1.51 4.63
N ARG A 250 34.79 -0.91 5.79
CA ARG A 250 35.68 0.05 6.48
C ARG A 250 37.06 -0.52 6.81
N LYS A 251 37.14 -1.82 7.08
CA LYS A 251 38.39 -2.53 7.38
C LYS A 251 39.11 -3.06 6.12
N ASN A 252 38.64 -2.72 4.91
CA ASN A 252 39.11 -3.25 3.63
C ASN A 252 39.16 -4.78 3.59
N ARG A 253 38.24 -5.46 4.30
CA ARG A 253 38.18 -6.93 4.37
C ARG A 253 37.38 -7.55 3.22
N CYS A 254 37.05 -6.78 2.20
CA CYS A 254 36.44 -7.27 0.96
C CYS A 254 37.50 -7.94 0.07
N GLN A 255 38.17 -8.99 0.55
CA GLN A 255 39.01 -9.83 -0.31
C GLN A 255 38.09 -10.70 -1.17
N GLY A 256 37.84 -10.25 -2.41
CA GLY A 256 36.96 -10.95 -3.35
C GLY A 256 36.65 -10.19 -4.64
N LEU A 257 36.82 -8.87 -4.69
CA LEU A 257 36.83 -8.13 -5.96
C LEU A 257 38.24 -8.24 -6.57
N ARG A 258 38.62 -9.44 -7.02
CA ARG A 258 39.73 -9.56 -7.97
C ARG A 258 39.32 -8.84 -9.25
N GLU A 259 40.22 -7.97 -9.68
CA GLU A 259 40.29 -7.32 -10.98
C GLU A 259 39.85 -8.27 -12.10
N GLY A 260 38.89 -7.82 -12.90
CA GLY A 260 38.29 -8.60 -13.96
C GLY A 260 37.42 -7.78 -14.89
N VAL A 261 37.88 -6.58 -15.26
CA VAL A 261 37.76 -5.96 -16.60
C VAL A 261 38.97 -5.06 -16.79
#